data_AF-A0A1A7C2Y1-F1
#
_entry.id   AF-A0A1A7C2Y1-F1
#
_cell.length_a   1.000
_cell.length_b   1.000
_cell.length_c   1.000
_cell.angle_alpha   90.00
_cell.angle_beta   90.00
_cell.angle_gamma   90.00
#
_symmetry.space_group_name_H-M   'P 1'
#
loop_
_entity.id
_entity.type
_entity.pdbx_description
1 polymer ?
#
loop_
_entity_poly.entity_id
_entity_poly.type
_entity_poly.pdbx_seq_one_letter_code
_entity_poly.pdbx_strand_id
1 'polypeptide(L)'
;MLTATYTLVSLSVEQATIRVSLLSFQQYMHAQLRQQRRLSMAHIEYAGEWLARLYQFGYWRKIDQYLVPAIRQATPHADGLLDELGRLNRAALESVNLLQRRAMATIDGAGQIASHAKQLGAAIDHFCAALMARLEMEERELFALARRVIASEAWFAIAYQFLAHDARMEENRRGKARVLPFVPPAALAPAAAAVHAPAVAANSGAHEAALLARHRVA
;
A
#
# COMPACT_ATOMS: atom_id res chain seq x y z
N MET A 1 4.64 31.34 -7.79
CA MET A 1 3.33 30.83 -7.29
C MET A 1 2.88 29.52 -7.93
N LEU A 2 2.83 29.37 -9.27
CA LEU A 2 2.36 28.13 -9.91
C LEU A 2 3.18 26.88 -9.56
N THR A 3 4.51 26.97 -9.54
CA THR A 3 5.39 25.83 -9.20
C THR A 3 5.08 25.27 -7.81
N ALA A 4 4.92 26.13 -6.81
CA ALA A 4 4.53 25.73 -5.46
C ALA A 4 3.19 24.97 -5.45
N THR A 5 2.20 25.46 -6.21
CA THR A 5 0.90 24.79 -6.34
C THR A 5 1.04 23.40 -6.96
N TYR A 6 1.73 23.26 -8.08
CA TYR A 6 1.92 21.96 -8.73
C TYR A 6 2.71 20.98 -7.86
N THR A 7 3.78 21.45 -7.21
CA THR A 7 4.57 20.64 -6.28
C THR A 7 3.73 20.10 -5.12
N LEU A 8 2.92 20.96 -4.49
CA LEU A 8 2.07 20.56 -3.38
C LEU A 8 0.92 19.63 -3.83
N VAL A 9 0.31 19.90 -4.99
CA VAL A 9 -0.72 18.99 -5.57
C VAL A 9 -0.13 17.62 -5.87
N SER A 10 1.08 17.55 -6.44
CA SER A 10 1.77 16.28 -6.67
C SER A 10 1.95 15.49 -5.37
N LEU A 11 2.35 16.15 -4.28
CA LEU A 11 2.48 15.51 -2.97
C LEU A 11 1.13 15.02 -2.43
N SER A 12 0.07 15.80 -2.57
CA SER A 12 -1.28 15.38 -2.14
C SER A 12 -1.76 14.14 -2.90
N VAL A 13 -1.45 14.01 -4.20
CA VAL A 13 -1.79 12.80 -4.98
C VAL A 13 -1.00 11.59 -4.49
N GLU A 14 0.29 11.76 -4.19
CA GLU A 14 1.11 10.70 -3.59
C GLU A 14 0.57 10.28 -2.22
N GLN A 15 0.22 11.24 -1.36
CA GLN A 15 -0.37 10.97 -0.03
C GLN A 15 -1.72 10.26 -0.13
N ALA A 16 -2.59 10.66 -1.07
CA ALA A 16 -3.86 9.98 -1.31
C ALA A 16 -3.65 8.50 -1.68
N THR A 17 -2.65 8.21 -2.52
CA THR A 17 -2.28 6.84 -2.90
C THR A 17 -1.80 6.04 -1.68
N ILE A 18 -1.00 6.65 -0.81
CA ILE A 18 -0.55 6.02 0.45
C ILE A 18 -1.74 5.74 1.37
N ARG A 19 -2.67 6.68 1.55
CA ARG A 19 -3.87 6.48 2.38
C ARG A 19 -4.70 5.31 1.92
N VAL A 20 -5.00 5.22 0.62
CA VAL A 20 -5.76 4.11 0.04
C VAL A 20 -5.05 2.78 0.31
N SER A 21 -3.72 2.76 0.20
CA SER A 21 -2.92 1.56 0.45
C SER A 21 -2.93 1.15 1.93
N LEU A 22 -2.83 2.12 2.85
CA LEU A 22 -2.92 1.88 4.29
C LEU A 22 -4.29 1.32 4.71
N LEU A 23 -5.37 1.89 4.18
CA LEU A 23 -6.73 1.43 4.45
C LEU A 23 -6.95 0.01 3.91
N SER A 24 -6.48 -0.25 2.69
CA SER A 24 -6.59 -1.57 2.06
C SER A 24 -5.80 -2.63 2.85
N PHE A 25 -4.60 -2.28 3.31
CA PHE A 25 -3.78 -3.12 4.18
C PHE A 25 -4.49 -3.42 5.51
N GLN A 26 -5.01 -2.39 6.18
CA GLN A 26 -5.72 -2.55 7.46
C GLN A 26 -6.93 -3.47 7.31
N GLN A 27 -7.77 -3.24 6.29
CA GLN A 27 -8.95 -4.06 5.99
C GLN A 27 -8.57 -5.51 5.72
N TYR A 28 -7.52 -5.74 4.93
CA TYR A 28 -7.01 -7.08 4.64
C TYR A 28 -6.59 -7.81 5.91
N MET A 29 -5.79 -7.17 6.76
CA MET A 29 -5.31 -7.78 7.98
C MET A 29 -6.45 -8.09 8.96
N HIS A 30 -7.41 -7.19 9.12
CA HIS A 30 -8.61 -7.44 9.91
C HIS A 30 -9.47 -8.58 9.36
N ALA A 31 -9.56 -8.73 8.04
CA ALA A 31 -10.26 -9.85 7.44
C ALA A 31 -9.56 -11.19 7.76
N GLN A 32 -8.23 -11.24 7.66
CA GLN A 32 -7.46 -12.44 8.01
C GLN A 32 -7.59 -12.80 9.49
N LEU A 33 -7.51 -11.80 10.38
CA LEU A 33 -7.66 -11.98 11.82
C LEU A 33 -9.07 -12.45 12.23
N ARG A 34 -10.13 -11.90 11.61
CA ARG A 34 -11.52 -12.27 11.92
C ARG A 34 -11.90 -13.67 11.46
N GLN A 35 -11.37 -14.14 10.34
CA GLN A 35 -11.69 -15.46 9.81
C GLN A 35 -11.12 -16.62 10.63
N GLN A 36 -10.38 -16.34 11.72
CA GLN A 36 -9.63 -17.34 12.52
C GLN A 36 -8.80 -18.32 11.69
N ARG A 37 -8.55 -18.00 10.41
CA ARG A 37 -7.51 -18.66 9.65
C ARG A 37 -6.27 -18.45 10.48
N ARG A 38 -5.63 -19.54 10.91
CA ARG A 38 -4.28 -19.47 11.46
C ARG A 38 -3.53 -18.57 10.50
N LEU A 39 -3.17 -17.36 10.95
CA LEU A 39 -2.40 -16.43 10.14
C LEU A 39 -1.17 -17.21 9.77
N SER A 40 -1.13 -17.71 8.53
CA SER A 40 0.02 -18.48 8.11
C SER A 40 1.22 -17.56 8.18
N MET A 41 2.39 -18.13 8.42
CA MET A 41 3.64 -17.37 8.46
C MET A 41 3.77 -16.46 7.23
N ALA A 42 3.39 -16.98 6.06
CA ALA A 42 3.37 -16.23 4.81
C ALA A 42 2.54 -14.93 4.84
N HIS A 43 1.41 -14.89 5.55
CA HIS A 43 0.61 -13.66 5.68
C HIS A 43 1.31 -12.61 6.57
N ILE A 44 1.98 -13.06 7.62
CA ILE A 44 2.70 -12.19 8.54
C ILE A 44 3.99 -11.68 7.90
N GLU A 45 4.71 -12.55 7.21
CA GLU A 45 5.88 -12.20 6.40
C GLU A 45 5.50 -11.21 5.30
N TYR A 46 4.43 -11.47 4.55
CA TYR A 46 3.94 -10.55 3.52
C TYR A 46 3.57 -9.18 4.10
N ALA A 47 2.87 -9.14 5.24
CA ALA A 47 2.53 -7.90 5.92
C ALA A 47 3.80 -7.16 6.41
N GLY A 48 4.74 -7.89 7.00
CA GLY A 48 6.02 -7.35 7.47
C GLY A 48 6.88 -6.82 6.33
N GLU A 49 6.96 -7.53 5.21
CA GLU A 49 7.63 -7.10 4.00
C GLU A 49 6.97 -5.88 3.38
N TRP A 50 5.64 -5.88 3.26
CA TRP A 50 4.93 -4.73 2.71
C TRP A 50 5.11 -3.49 3.59
N LEU A 51 5.07 -3.63 4.92
CA LEU A 51 5.32 -2.55 5.86
C LEU A 51 6.77 -2.07 5.82
N ALA A 52 7.73 -3.00 5.81
CA ALA A 52 9.14 -2.68 5.61
C ALA A 52 9.34 -1.95 4.29
N ARG A 53 8.65 -2.35 3.23
CA ARG A 53 8.70 -1.71 1.93
C ARG A 53 8.04 -0.33 1.95
N LEU A 54 6.85 -0.19 2.52
CA LEU A 54 6.19 1.10 2.69
C LEU A 54 7.09 2.09 3.43
N TYR A 55 7.79 1.62 4.47
CA TYR A 55 8.66 2.44 5.30
C TYR A 55 10.05 2.69 4.70
N GLN A 56 10.67 1.69 4.06
CA GLN A 56 11.94 1.83 3.34
C GLN A 56 11.79 2.73 2.11
N PHE A 57 10.63 2.70 1.45
CA PHE A 57 10.30 3.66 0.41
C PHE A 57 9.89 5.01 1.03
N GLY A 58 9.46 5.00 2.30
CA GLY A 58 9.29 6.14 3.18
C GLY A 58 10.58 6.93 3.44
N TYR A 59 11.74 6.26 3.50
CA TYR A 59 13.07 6.90 3.57
C TYR A 59 13.33 7.85 2.39
N TRP A 60 12.61 7.65 1.28
CA TRP A 60 12.64 8.45 0.07
C TRP A 60 11.46 9.41 -0.04
N ARG A 61 10.77 9.74 1.06
CA ARG A 61 9.69 10.73 0.96
C ARG A 61 10.26 12.08 0.63
N LYS A 62 9.82 12.61 -0.52
CA LYS A 62 10.09 13.96 -0.98
C LYS A 62 9.85 15.03 0.09
N ILE A 63 8.84 14.82 0.94
CA ILE A 63 8.55 15.70 2.08
C ILE A 63 9.75 15.74 3.03
N ASP A 64 10.23 14.60 3.49
CA ASP A 64 11.33 14.50 4.45
C ASP A 64 12.68 14.93 3.86
N GLN A 65 12.91 14.60 2.58
CA GLN A 65 14.21 14.85 1.92
C GLN A 65 14.39 16.30 1.44
N TYR A 66 13.30 16.98 1.07
CA TYR A 66 13.40 18.25 0.35
C TYR A 66 12.52 19.32 0.98
N LEU A 67 11.28 18.99 1.36
CA LEU A 67 10.35 19.99 1.88
C LEU A 67 10.70 20.39 3.33
N VAL A 68 10.95 19.42 4.21
CA VAL A 68 11.32 19.66 5.62
C VAL A 68 12.61 20.47 5.73
N PRO A 69 13.72 20.13 5.02
CA PRO A 69 14.92 20.95 5.03
C PRO A 69 14.68 22.38 4.53
N ALA A 70 13.89 22.55 3.46
CA ALA A 70 13.57 23.88 2.94
C ALA A 70 12.77 24.72 3.95
N ILE A 71 11.83 24.10 4.68
CA ILE A 71 11.08 24.77 5.75
C ILE A 71 12.01 25.17 6.90
N ARG A 72 12.89 24.26 7.34
CA ARG A 72 13.87 24.55 8.42
C ARG A 72 14.80 25.70 8.06
N GLN A 73 15.23 25.76 6.80
CA GLN A 73 16.05 26.87 6.28
C GLN A 73 15.27 28.18 6.22
N ALA A 74 13.99 28.13 5.86
CA ALA A 74 13.14 29.31 5.75
C ALA A 74 12.67 29.86 7.11
N THR A 75 12.46 29.00 8.11
CA THR A 75 12.04 29.43 9.43
C THR A 75 12.39 28.43 10.55
N PRO A 76 12.94 28.91 11.69
CA PRO A 76 13.11 28.07 12.88
C PRO A 76 11.78 27.84 13.64
N HIS A 77 10.73 28.62 13.36
CA HIS A 77 9.45 28.49 14.07
C HIS A 77 8.64 27.23 13.68
N ALA A 78 9.17 26.41 12.76
CA ALA A 78 8.56 25.17 12.33
C ALA A 78 8.91 23.97 13.24
N ASP A 79 9.87 24.11 14.16
CA ASP A 79 10.44 22.97 14.89
C ASP A 79 9.39 22.14 15.64
N GLY A 80 8.42 22.77 16.32
CA GLY A 80 7.36 22.05 17.02
C GLY A 80 6.49 21.16 16.12
N LEU A 81 6.11 21.65 14.94
CA LEU A 81 5.36 20.86 13.95
C LEU A 81 6.23 19.72 13.39
N LEU A 82 7.49 20.00 13.08
CA LEU A 82 8.41 19.01 12.53
C LEU A 82 8.75 17.91 13.54
N ASP A 83 8.85 18.26 14.82
CA ASP A 83 9.09 17.32 15.91
C ASP A 83 7.89 16.40 16.13
N GLU A 84 6.67 16.93 16.02
CA GLU A 84 5.43 16.15 16.12
C GLU A 84 5.29 15.17 14.94
N LEU A 85 5.57 15.62 13.72
CA LEU A 85 5.65 14.73 12.55
C LEU A 85 6.70 13.63 12.75
N GLY A 86 7.85 13.99 13.33
CA GLY A 86 8.90 13.05 13.71
C GLY A 86 8.44 12.04 14.78
N ARG A 87 7.63 12.47 15.74
CA ARG A 87 7.06 11.62 16.79
C ARG A 87 6.07 10.60 16.21
N LEU A 88 5.17 11.04 15.34
CA LEU A 88 4.22 10.15 14.66
C LEU A 88 4.97 9.10 13.81
N ASN A 89 6.06 9.51 13.17
CA ASN A 89 6.91 8.60 12.41
C ASN A 89 7.58 7.53 13.29
N ARG A 90 8.13 7.93 14.45
CA ARG A 90 8.72 7.00 15.43
C ARG A 90 7.67 6.02 15.98
N ALA A 91 6.47 6.49 16.29
CA ALA A 91 5.37 5.63 16.75
C ALA A 91 4.98 4.57 15.71
N ALA A 92 4.94 4.96 14.43
CA ALA A 92 4.72 4.01 13.33
C ALA A 92 5.85 2.97 13.25
N LEU A 93 7.12 3.40 13.32
CA LEU A 93 8.28 2.50 13.33
C LEU A 93 8.26 1.49 14.47
N GLU A 94 7.97 1.95 15.69
CA GLU A 94 7.88 1.10 16.86
C GLU A 94 6.83 0.00 16.68
N SER A 95 5.71 0.32 16.03
CA SER A 95 4.65 -0.63 15.69
C SER A 95 5.12 -1.72 14.71
N VAL A 96 5.91 -1.35 13.69
CA VAL A 96 6.50 -2.30 12.72
C VAL A 96 7.54 -3.20 13.38
N ASN A 97 8.42 -2.64 14.20
CA ASN A 97 9.43 -3.42 14.94
C ASN A 97 8.76 -4.43 15.88
N LEU A 98 7.68 -4.01 16.54
CA LEU A 98 6.90 -4.87 17.41
C LEU A 98 6.21 -6.01 16.65
N LEU A 99 5.68 -5.70 15.46
CA LEU A 99 5.11 -6.69 14.54
C LEU A 99 6.15 -7.74 14.13
N GLN A 100 7.33 -7.32 13.69
CA GLN A 100 8.40 -8.21 13.25
C GLN A 100 8.87 -9.13 14.39
N ARG A 101 9.11 -8.58 15.59
CA ARG A 101 9.51 -9.38 16.76
C ARG A 101 8.45 -10.42 17.14
N ARG A 102 7.17 -10.08 17.03
CA ARG A 102 6.06 -10.98 17.34
C ARG A 102 5.85 -12.06 16.29
N ALA A 103 6.05 -11.72 15.01
CA ALA A 103 6.07 -12.70 13.93
C ALA A 103 7.06 -13.83 14.22
N MET A 104 8.28 -13.45 14.65
CA MET A 104 9.33 -14.40 15.03
C MET A 104 8.95 -15.22 16.26
N ALA A 105 8.39 -14.61 17.32
CA ALA A 105 7.99 -15.33 18.54
C ALA A 105 6.82 -16.31 18.35
N THR A 106 5.98 -16.10 17.32
CA THR A 106 4.84 -16.99 17.03
C THR A 106 5.30 -18.33 16.43
N ILE A 107 6.53 -18.40 15.91
CA ILE A 107 7.16 -19.63 15.40
C ILE A 107 7.42 -20.63 16.53
N ASP A 108 7.67 -20.14 17.75
CA ASP A 108 8.23 -20.94 18.85
C ASP A 108 7.20 -21.47 19.87
N GLY A 109 5.91 -21.07 19.79
CA GLY A 109 4.94 -21.34 20.85
C GLY A 109 3.52 -21.71 20.39
N ALA A 110 3.16 -22.99 20.45
CA ALA A 110 1.86 -23.52 20.01
C ALA A 110 0.65 -23.16 20.92
N GLY A 111 0.86 -22.49 22.07
CA GLY A 111 -0.16 -22.31 23.12
C GLY A 111 -0.86 -20.94 23.19
N GLN A 112 -0.43 -19.92 22.45
CA GLN A 112 -0.86 -18.52 22.67
C GLN A 112 -1.43 -17.80 21.43
N ILE A 113 -1.86 -18.57 20.41
CA ILE A 113 -2.22 -18.06 19.08
C ILE A 113 -3.30 -16.96 19.13
N ALA A 114 -4.32 -17.10 19.99
CA ALA A 114 -5.40 -16.12 20.10
C ALA A 114 -4.97 -14.78 20.71
N SER A 115 -4.11 -14.80 21.73
CA SER A 115 -3.54 -13.56 22.31
C SER A 115 -2.58 -12.88 21.35
N HIS A 116 -1.80 -13.65 20.59
CA HIS A 116 -0.92 -13.11 19.55
C HIS A 116 -1.70 -12.43 18.42
N ALA A 117 -2.80 -13.03 17.94
CA ALA A 117 -3.65 -12.44 16.92
C ALA A 117 -4.25 -11.09 17.36
N LYS A 118 -4.71 -10.97 18.61
CA LYS A 118 -5.25 -9.71 19.15
C LYS A 118 -4.17 -8.63 19.25
N GLN A 119 -2.98 -8.97 19.74
CA GLN A 119 -1.86 -8.04 19.86
C GLN A 119 -1.32 -7.60 18.49
N LEU A 120 -1.36 -8.50 17.51
CA LEU A 120 -1.03 -8.24 16.12
C LEU A 120 -2.00 -7.24 15.49
N GLY A 121 -3.31 -7.46 15.64
CA GLY A 121 -4.34 -6.51 15.19
C GLY A 121 -4.12 -5.12 15.78
N ALA A 122 -3.88 -5.04 17.09
CA ALA A 122 -3.63 -3.76 17.76
C ALA A 122 -2.36 -3.04 17.25
N ALA A 123 -1.29 -3.77 16.94
CA ALA A 123 -0.07 -3.18 16.39
C ALA A 123 -0.30 -2.62 14.96
N ILE A 124 -1.08 -3.33 14.15
CA ILE A 124 -1.46 -2.88 12.80
C ILE A 124 -2.33 -1.63 12.87
N ASP A 125 -3.30 -1.61 13.79
CA ASP A 125 -4.16 -0.44 13.99
C ASP A 125 -3.37 0.77 14.47
N HIS A 126 -2.44 0.59 15.41
CA HIS A 126 -1.58 1.66 15.88
C HIS A 126 -0.68 2.21 14.76
N PHE A 127 -0.09 1.33 13.95
CA PHE A 127 0.71 1.71 12.79
C PHE A 127 -0.09 2.55 11.78
N CYS A 128 -1.24 2.03 11.35
CA CYS A 128 -2.09 2.70 10.37
C CYS A 128 -2.60 4.04 10.90
N ALA A 129 -3.00 4.11 12.17
CA ALA A 129 -3.44 5.34 12.80
C ALA A 129 -2.33 6.40 12.86
N ALA A 130 -1.11 6.02 13.28
CA ALA A 130 0.02 6.94 13.36
C ALA A 130 0.40 7.52 11.98
N LEU A 131 0.45 6.70 10.93
CA LEU A 131 0.73 7.18 9.59
C LEU A 131 -0.41 8.02 9.02
N MET A 132 -1.67 7.65 9.24
CA MET A 132 -2.81 8.45 8.80
C MET A 132 -2.79 9.84 9.44
N ALA A 133 -2.55 9.92 10.75
CA ALA A 133 -2.41 11.19 11.47
C ALA A 133 -1.25 12.03 10.92
N ARG A 134 -0.12 11.39 10.60
CA ARG A 134 1.02 12.06 9.98
C ARG A 134 0.66 12.65 8.61
N LEU A 135 -0.01 11.89 7.75
CA LEU A 135 -0.42 12.34 6.41
C LEU A 135 -1.42 13.50 6.49
N GLU A 136 -2.34 13.46 7.45
CA GLU A 136 -3.31 14.53 7.71
C GLU A 136 -2.65 15.82 8.18
N MET A 137 -1.70 15.73 9.11
CA MET A 137 -0.93 16.87 9.62
C MET A 137 -0.03 17.48 8.53
N GLU A 138 0.59 16.65 7.69
CA GLU A 138 1.35 17.14 6.54
C GLU A 138 0.49 17.97 5.58
N GLU A 139 -0.70 17.49 5.22
CA GLU A 139 -1.57 18.21 4.29
C GLU A 139 -2.18 19.49 4.89
N ARG A 140 -2.64 19.42 6.15
CA ARG A 140 -3.34 20.55 6.78
C ARG A 140 -2.40 21.65 7.21
N GLU A 141 -1.26 21.29 7.78
CA GLU A 141 -0.39 22.24 8.48
C GLU A 141 0.92 22.44 7.73
N LEU A 142 1.62 21.35 7.38
CA LEU A 142 2.94 21.45 6.77
C LEU A 142 2.90 22.11 5.39
N PHE A 143 1.91 21.78 4.55
CA PHE A 143 1.79 22.33 3.20
C PHE A 143 1.41 23.81 3.22
N ALA A 144 0.52 24.20 4.14
CA ALA A 144 0.16 25.60 4.35
C ALA A 144 1.39 26.40 4.85
N LEU A 145 2.14 25.84 5.79
CA LEU A 145 3.37 26.43 6.28
C LEU A 145 4.40 26.59 5.16
N ALA A 146 4.68 25.51 4.41
CA ALA A 146 5.63 25.50 3.29
C ALA A 146 5.32 26.61 2.28
N ARG A 147 4.05 26.73 1.87
CA ARG A 147 3.60 27.76 0.92
C ARG A 147 3.85 29.18 1.44
N ARG A 148 3.73 29.39 2.75
CA ARG A 148 3.92 30.70 3.38
C ARG A 148 5.39 31.09 3.53
N VAL A 149 6.26 30.12 3.85
CA VAL A 149 7.64 30.42 4.28
C VAL A 149 8.68 30.20 3.20
N ILE A 150 8.44 29.30 2.25
CA ILE A 150 9.40 29.01 1.18
C ILE A 150 9.27 30.07 0.08
N ALA A 151 10.39 30.74 -0.22
CA ALA A 151 10.47 31.74 -1.28
C ALA A 151 10.08 31.15 -2.66
N SER A 152 9.45 31.98 -3.50
CA SER A 152 8.92 31.54 -4.80
C SER A 152 9.99 30.92 -5.72
N GLU A 153 11.23 31.41 -5.65
CA GLU A 153 12.35 30.90 -6.43
C GLU A 153 12.89 29.55 -5.92
N ALA A 154 12.86 29.31 -4.61
CA ALA A 154 13.27 28.04 -4.00
C ALA A 154 12.35 26.88 -4.41
N TRP A 155 11.07 27.15 -4.72
CA TRP A 155 10.14 26.15 -5.23
C TRP A 155 10.57 25.52 -6.55
N PHE A 156 11.30 26.24 -7.40
CA PHE A 156 11.82 25.66 -8.64
C PHE A 156 12.89 24.60 -8.36
N ALA A 157 13.81 24.88 -7.42
CA ALA A 157 14.82 23.91 -7.02
C ALA A 157 14.19 22.66 -6.40
N ILE A 158 13.18 22.82 -5.54
CA ILE A 158 12.43 21.71 -4.94
C ILE A 158 11.71 20.90 -6.02
N ALA A 159 11.02 21.55 -6.95
CA ALA A 159 10.31 20.87 -8.04
C ALA A 159 11.27 20.07 -8.94
N TYR A 160 12.44 20.65 -9.26
CA TYR A 160 13.48 19.94 -10.00
C TYR A 160 14.00 18.71 -9.23
N GLN A 161 14.24 18.84 -7.92
CA GLN A 161 14.63 17.72 -7.07
C GLN A 161 13.57 16.63 -7.04
N PHE A 162 12.28 16.96 -7.07
CA PHE A 162 11.19 15.99 -7.13
C PHE A 162 11.20 15.21 -8.45
N LEU A 163 11.41 15.88 -9.58
CA LEU A 163 11.50 15.22 -10.89
C LEU A 163 12.71 14.29 -10.96
N ALA A 164 13.88 14.75 -10.49
CA ALA A 164 15.08 13.94 -10.41
C ALA A 164 14.88 12.73 -9.47
N HIS A 165 14.18 12.94 -8.36
CA HIS A 165 13.79 11.89 -7.44
C HIS A 165 12.90 10.85 -8.13
N ASP A 166 11.85 11.27 -8.83
CA ASP A 166 10.95 10.35 -9.54
C ASP A 166 11.67 9.55 -10.62
N ALA A 167 12.57 10.18 -11.36
CA ALA A 167 13.39 9.49 -12.37
C ALA A 167 14.25 8.39 -11.73
N ARG A 168 14.90 8.67 -10.59
CA ARG A 168 15.67 7.67 -9.83
C ARG A 168 14.80 6.55 -9.29
N MET A 169 13.60 6.89 -8.79
CA MET A 169 12.66 5.89 -8.30
C MET A 169 12.14 4.99 -9.42
N GLU A 170 11.91 5.54 -10.60
CA GLU A 170 11.49 4.78 -11.78
C GLU A 170 12.61 3.85 -12.29
N GLU A 171 13.86 4.31 -12.28
CA GLU A 171 15.02 3.46 -12.60
C GLU A 171 15.15 2.30 -11.59
N ASN A 172 15.05 2.60 -10.29
CA ASN A 172 15.07 1.60 -9.23
C ASN A 172 13.88 0.62 -9.32
N ARG A 173 12.71 1.09 -9.80
CA ARG A 173 11.54 0.24 -10.08
C ARG A 173 11.80 -0.80 -11.16
N ARG A 174 12.54 -0.44 -12.22
CA ARG A 174 12.95 -1.36 -13.29
C ARG A 174 13.97 -2.39 -12.78
N GLY A 175 14.68 -2.05 -11.70
CA GLY A 175 15.77 -2.84 -11.12
C GLY A 175 15.35 -4.05 -10.27
N LYS A 176 14.44 -3.92 -9.28
CA LYS A 176 14.02 -5.06 -8.41
C LYS A 176 12.97 -4.84 -7.30
N ALA A 177 12.36 -3.66 -7.09
CA ALA A 177 11.43 -3.50 -5.94
C ALA A 177 10.20 -2.63 -6.26
N ARG A 178 9.03 -3.27 -6.33
CA ARG A 178 7.71 -2.62 -6.45
C ARG A 178 7.20 -2.26 -5.05
N VAL A 179 7.13 -0.98 -4.67
CA VAL A 179 5.97 -0.55 -3.87
C VAL A 179 4.86 -0.30 -4.85
N LEU A 180 4.01 -1.30 -4.99
CA LEU A 180 2.69 -1.07 -5.51
C LEU A 180 1.80 -0.55 -4.40
N PRO A 181 0.69 0.12 -4.76
CA PRO A 181 -0.48 0.13 -3.88
C PRO A 181 -0.67 -1.26 -3.28
N PHE A 182 -1.08 -1.33 -2.02
CA PHE A 182 -1.31 -2.61 -1.37
C PHE A 182 -2.26 -3.45 -2.23
N VAL A 183 -1.75 -4.54 -2.79
CA VAL A 183 -2.56 -5.52 -3.53
C VAL A 183 -2.66 -6.73 -2.62
N PRO A 184 -3.86 -7.09 -2.14
CA PRO A 184 -4.03 -8.34 -1.41
C PRO A 184 -3.40 -9.47 -2.21
N PRO A 185 -2.61 -10.38 -1.60
CA PRO A 185 -2.12 -11.54 -2.31
C PRO A 185 -3.32 -12.24 -2.96
N ALA A 186 -3.31 -12.37 -4.30
CA ALA A 186 -4.25 -13.26 -4.98
C ALA A 186 -4.08 -14.60 -4.27
N ALA A 187 -5.17 -15.10 -3.69
CA ALA A 187 -5.12 -16.19 -2.74
C ALA A 187 -4.15 -17.29 -3.21
N LEU A 188 -3.38 -17.86 -2.28
CA LEU A 188 -3.22 -19.32 -2.26
C LEU A 188 -4.65 -19.88 -2.27
N ALA A 189 -5.22 -19.98 -3.47
CA ALA A 189 -6.57 -20.43 -3.67
C ALA A 189 -6.62 -21.88 -3.20
N PRO A 190 -7.68 -22.30 -2.50
CA PRO A 190 -7.88 -23.72 -2.27
C PRO A 190 -7.99 -24.38 -3.65
N ALA A 191 -7.16 -25.40 -3.90
CA ALA A 191 -7.48 -26.40 -4.90
C ALA A 191 -8.79 -27.06 -4.46
N ALA A 192 -9.92 -26.48 -4.84
CA ALA A 192 -11.23 -27.02 -4.57
C ALA A 192 -12.07 -26.90 -5.84
N ALA A 193 -12.32 -28.08 -6.38
CA ALA A 193 -13.32 -28.42 -7.38
C ALA A 193 -13.07 -27.84 -8.78
N ALA A 194 -12.28 -28.57 -9.56
CA ALA A 194 -12.64 -28.82 -10.95
C ALA A 194 -14.05 -29.43 -10.95
N VAL A 195 -15.07 -28.58 -10.95
CA VAL A 195 -16.42 -28.98 -11.31
C VAL A 195 -16.37 -29.24 -12.81
N HIS A 196 -16.52 -30.50 -13.17
CA HIS A 196 -16.81 -30.96 -14.52
C HIS A 196 -17.84 -30.04 -15.18
N ALA A 197 -17.40 -29.23 -16.14
CA ALA A 197 -18.27 -28.77 -17.20
C ALA A 197 -18.41 -29.92 -18.20
N PRO A 198 -19.63 -30.34 -18.59
CA PRO A 198 -19.78 -31.28 -19.69
C PRO A 198 -19.36 -30.58 -20.98
N ALA A 199 -18.47 -31.24 -21.73
CA ALA A 199 -18.03 -30.81 -23.04
C ALA A 199 -19.24 -30.73 -23.98
N VAL A 200 -19.62 -29.52 -24.39
CA VAL A 200 -20.44 -29.31 -25.59
C VAL A 200 -19.51 -29.50 -26.77
N ALA A 201 -19.42 -30.73 -27.26
CA ALA A 201 -18.79 -31.02 -28.53
C ALA A 201 -19.71 -30.54 -29.65
N ALA A 202 -19.29 -29.48 -30.32
CA ALA A 202 -19.78 -29.11 -31.64
C ALA A 202 -19.49 -30.26 -32.60
N ASN A 203 -20.54 -30.84 -33.20
CA ASN A 203 -20.39 -31.68 -34.37
C ASN A 203 -21.10 -30.99 -35.54
N SER A 204 -20.32 -30.40 -36.43
CA SER A 204 -20.77 -29.83 -37.69
C SER A 204 -20.91 -30.95 -38.72
N GLY A 205 -22.12 -31.07 -39.29
CA GLY A 205 -22.36 -31.43 -40.68
C GLY A 205 -21.95 -32.82 -41.19
N ALA A 206 -22.93 -33.71 -41.36
CA ALA A 206 -23.17 -34.45 -42.61
C ALA A 206 -24.27 -35.50 -42.40
N HIS A 207 -25.12 -35.66 -43.42
CA HIS A 207 -26.11 -36.72 -43.62
C HIS A 207 -27.46 -36.62 -42.90
N GLU A 208 -28.40 -35.88 -43.51
CA GLU A 208 -29.73 -36.44 -43.74
C GLU A 208 -30.39 -35.81 -44.98
N ALA A 209 -29.88 -36.19 -46.14
CA ALA A 209 -30.61 -36.12 -47.40
C ALA A 209 -31.22 -37.50 -47.65
N ALA A 210 -32.46 -37.73 -47.18
CA ALA A 210 -33.34 -38.81 -47.66
C ALA A 210 -34.68 -38.84 -46.89
N LEU A 211 -35.54 -37.84 -47.06
CA LEU A 211 -36.96 -38.03 -46.75
C LEU A 211 -37.88 -37.33 -47.76
N LEU A 212 -37.62 -37.58 -49.03
CA LEU A 212 -38.61 -37.49 -50.09
C LEU A 212 -38.49 -38.75 -50.95
N ALA A 213 -39.66 -39.32 -51.27
CA ALA A 213 -39.87 -40.50 -52.10
C ALA A 213 -39.70 -41.86 -51.40
N ARG A 214 -40.77 -42.32 -50.76
CA ARG A 214 -41.30 -43.66 -51.05
C ARG A 214 -42.80 -43.73 -50.78
N HIS A 215 -43.54 -43.68 -51.89
CA HIS A 215 -44.82 -44.35 -52.16
C HIS A 215 -46.04 -43.98 -51.29
N ARG A 216 -47.25 -43.85 -51.80
CA ARG A 216 -47.95 -43.81 -53.12
C ARG A 216 -49.41 -44.08 -52.69
N VAL A 217 -50.40 -43.42 -53.29
CA VAL A 217 -51.66 -44.03 -53.80
C VAL A 217 -52.37 -44.97 -52.79
N ALA A 218 -53.50 -44.60 -52.21
CA ALA A 218 -54.77 -44.29 -52.87
C ALA A 218 -55.71 -43.59 -51.88
#